data_AF-A0A1Y4WSK8-F1
#
_entry.id   AF-A0A1Y4WSK8-F1
#
_cell.length_a   1.000
_cell.length_b   1.000
_cell.length_c   1.000
_cell.angle_alpha   90.00
_cell.angle_beta   90.00
_cell.angle_gamma   90.00
#
_symmetry.space_group_name_H-M   'P 1'
#
loop_
_entity.id
_entity.type
_entity.pdbx_description
1 polymer ?
#
loop_
_entity_poly.entity_id
_entity_poly.type
_entity_poly.pdbx_seq_one_letter_code
_entity_poly.pdbx_strand_id
1 'polypeptide(L)'
;MEKVKKFLSSPNEYRDEFWESDDLVWIDWREFEESIIEYFNKKLPDDDKIKFRCVEIDKERDIDIILEKDGLDIVVPYADECTDRDTTIRSIQEYLYPKYQIRWYMDSLGSDTLAFCIGQTSNWKELENDFGKEFVNYYFSIIKSDSVMFNMNIDDIMNLIKERDMRSIEF
;
A
#
# COMPACT_ATOMS: atom_id res chain seq x y z
N MET A 1 -4.56 -14.12 3.34
CA MET A 1 -5.83 -13.43 3.00
C MET A 1 -7.02 -13.89 3.83
N GLU A 2 -6.93 -14.96 4.63
CA GLU A 2 -8.06 -15.39 5.49
C GLU A 2 -8.51 -14.32 6.49
N LYS A 3 -7.59 -13.55 7.10
CA LYS A 3 -8.00 -12.47 8.01
C LYS A 3 -8.71 -11.33 7.30
N VAL A 4 -8.28 -10.99 6.08
CA VAL A 4 -8.98 -10.02 5.22
C VAL A 4 -10.38 -10.54 4.86
N LYS A 5 -10.51 -11.83 4.51
CA LYS A 5 -11.80 -12.48 4.25
C LYS A 5 -12.72 -12.44 5.47
N LYS A 6 -12.19 -12.77 6.65
CA LYS A 6 -12.92 -12.70 7.92
C LYS A 6 -13.38 -11.27 8.21
N PHE A 7 -12.46 -10.30 8.10
CA PHE A 7 -12.79 -8.89 8.24
C PHE A 7 -13.92 -8.44 7.30
N LEU A 8 -13.82 -8.73 6.00
CA LEU A 8 -14.83 -8.37 5.01
C LEU A 8 -16.21 -9.03 5.26
N SER A 9 -16.27 -10.16 5.97
CA SER A 9 -17.54 -10.81 6.31
C SER A 9 -18.37 -10.08 7.36
N SER A 10 -17.73 -9.30 8.24
CA SER A 10 -18.38 -8.47 9.25
C SER A 10 -17.39 -7.38 9.71
N PRO A 11 -17.19 -6.31 8.92
CA PRO A 11 -16.13 -5.32 9.19
C PRO A 11 -16.24 -4.66 10.55
N ASN A 12 -17.47 -4.35 10.99
CA ASN A 12 -17.73 -3.73 12.30
C ASN A 12 -17.41 -4.67 13.47
N GLU A 13 -17.61 -5.97 13.31
CA GLU A 13 -17.35 -6.96 14.37
C GLU A 13 -15.85 -7.27 14.48
N TYR A 14 -15.15 -7.36 13.35
CA TYR A 14 -13.75 -7.78 13.30
C TYR A 14 -12.76 -6.63 13.13
N ARG A 15 -13.20 -5.37 13.27
CA ARG A 15 -12.38 -4.18 13.03
C ARG A 15 -11.12 -4.16 13.89
N ASP A 16 -11.28 -4.27 15.20
CA ASP A 16 -10.18 -4.16 16.15
C ASP A 16 -9.23 -5.35 16.02
N GLU A 17 -9.77 -6.56 15.85
CA GLU A 17 -8.97 -7.77 15.59
C GLU A 17 -8.12 -7.63 14.32
N PHE A 18 -8.70 -7.08 13.25
CA PHE A 18 -7.98 -6.90 11.99
C PHE A 18 -6.96 -5.76 12.07
N TRP A 19 -7.28 -4.68 12.79
CA TRP A 19 -6.39 -3.54 13.02
C TRP A 19 -5.08 -3.95 13.70
N GLU A 20 -5.16 -4.86 14.67
CA GLU A 20 -3.99 -5.40 15.39
C GLU A 20 -3.30 -6.55 14.65
N SER A 21 -3.78 -6.92 13.47
CA SER A 21 -3.30 -8.12 12.79
C SER A 21 -1.98 -7.93 12.06
N ASP A 22 -1.17 -9.00 12.07
CA ASP A 22 0.04 -9.10 11.24
C ASP A 22 -0.25 -9.17 9.72
N ASP A 23 -1.49 -9.08 9.25
CA ASP A 23 -1.76 -8.99 7.80
C ASP A 23 -1.59 -7.55 7.28
N LEU A 24 -1.51 -6.57 8.19
CA LEU A 24 -1.23 -5.17 7.87
C LEU A 24 0.27 -4.86 7.90
N VAL A 25 0.67 -4.01 6.97
CA VAL A 25 1.98 -3.35 6.89
C VAL A 25 1.76 -1.89 7.26
N TRP A 26 2.17 -1.52 8.47
CA TRP A 26 2.09 -0.16 8.98
C TRP A 26 3.31 0.64 8.53
N ILE A 27 3.06 1.82 7.96
CA ILE A 27 4.10 2.75 7.48
C ILE A 27 3.83 4.10 8.13
N ASP A 28 4.80 4.58 8.91
CA ASP A 28 4.76 5.92 9.49
C ASP A 28 5.21 6.98 8.47
N TRP A 29 4.70 8.20 8.56
CA TRP A 29 5.14 9.29 7.67
C TRP A 29 6.63 9.63 7.82
N ARG A 30 7.27 9.28 8.93
CA ARG A 30 8.72 9.46 9.16
C ARG A 30 9.57 8.27 8.71
N GLU A 31 8.96 7.24 8.13
CA GLU A 31 9.69 6.05 7.71
C GLU A 31 10.59 6.34 6.51
N PHE A 32 11.77 5.74 6.51
CA PHE A 32 12.69 5.81 5.38
C PHE A 32 12.24 4.89 4.24
N GLU A 33 12.48 5.30 2.99
CA GLU A 33 11.98 4.58 1.83
C GLU A 33 12.52 3.14 1.72
N GLU A 34 13.76 2.86 2.13
CA GLU A 34 14.30 1.49 2.18
C GLU A 34 13.60 0.60 3.21
N SER A 35 13.24 1.17 4.38
CA SER A 35 12.52 0.43 5.41
C SER A 35 11.14 0.00 4.93
N ILE A 36 10.48 0.82 4.12
CA ILE A 36 9.18 0.50 3.52
C ILE A 36 9.29 -0.76 2.66
N ILE A 37 10.33 -0.85 1.83
CA ILE A 37 10.58 -2.05 1.01
C ILE A 37 10.80 -3.27 1.91
N GLU A 38 11.58 -3.11 2.99
CA GLU A 38 11.81 -4.19 3.95
C GLU A 38 10.53 -4.64 4.67
N TYR A 39 9.61 -3.73 4.96
CA TYR A 39 8.33 -4.08 5.58
C TYR A 39 7.46 -4.94 4.66
N PHE A 40 7.44 -4.64 3.36
CA PHE A 40 6.77 -5.51 2.38
C PHE A 40 7.51 -6.83 2.18
N ASN A 41 8.85 -6.84 2.18
CA ASN A 41 9.66 -8.07 2.09
C ASN A 41 9.40 -9.03 3.25
N LYS A 42 9.06 -8.54 4.45
CA LYS A 42 8.65 -9.39 5.58
C LYS A 42 7.32 -10.14 5.34
N LYS A 43 6.49 -9.68 4.40
CA LYS A 43 5.22 -10.33 4.04
C LYS A 43 5.32 -11.23 2.81
N LEU A 44 6.43 -11.17 2.08
CA LEU A 44 6.64 -11.92 0.85
C LEU A 44 7.41 -13.22 1.12
N PRO A 45 7.09 -14.31 0.38
CA PRO A 45 7.97 -15.48 0.33
C PRO A 45 9.38 -15.09 -0.14
N ASP A 46 10.40 -15.85 0.28
CA ASP A 46 11.81 -15.53 -0.03
C ASP A 46 12.08 -15.37 -1.53
N ASP A 47 11.48 -16.23 -2.36
CA ASP A 47 11.64 -16.20 -3.82
C ASP A 47 11.01 -14.96 -4.48
N ASP A 48 10.10 -14.28 -3.78
CA ASP A 48 9.33 -13.15 -4.27
C ASP A 48 9.76 -11.81 -3.63
N LYS A 49 10.78 -11.83 -2.77
CA LYS A 49 11.30 -10.61 -2.15
C LYS A 49 11.80 -9.63 -3.21
N ILE A 50 11.49 -8.37 -2.95
CA ILE A 50 11.98 -7.22 -3.71
C ILE A 50 13.47 -7.10 -3.43
N LYS A 51 14.26 -7.20 -4.50
CA LYS A 51 15.69 -6.95 -4.44
C LYS A 51 15.92 -5.47 -4.75
N PHE A 52 16.72 -4.81 -3.92
CA PHE A 52 16.99 -3.40 -4.09
C PHE A 52 18.35 -3.02 -3.50
N ARG A 53 18.83 -1.84 -3.88
CA ARG A 53 20.01 -1.19 -3.31
C ARG A 53 19.83 0.33 -3.30
N CYS A 54 20.47 0.97 -2.34
CA CYS A 54 20.55 2.43 -2.27
C CYS A 54 21.89 2.89 -2.87
N VAL A 55 21.86 3.94 -3.67
CA VAL A 55 23.06 4.53 -4.29
C VAL A 55 23.11 6.03 -3.98
N GLU A 56 24.28 6.52 -3.60
CA GLU A 56 24.51 7.97 -3.46
C GLU A 56 24.54 8.62 -4.85
N ILE A 57 23.95 9.81 -4.97
CA ILE A 57 23.85 10.57 -6.22
C ILE A 57 24.14 12.05 -5.99
N ASP A 58 24.51 12.76 -7.06
CA ASP A 58 24.77 14.20 -7.02
C ASP A 58 23.48 15.01 -7.30
N LYS A 59 22.51 14.88 -6.39
CA LYS A 59 21.23 15.60 -6.38
C LYS A 59 20.84 15.94 -4.93
N GLU A 60 19.91 16.87 -4.74
CA GLU A 60 19.50 17.31 -3.40
C GLU A 60 18.92 16.18 -2.54
N ARG A 61 18.27 15.19 -3.17
CA ARG A 61 17.79 13.99 -2.45
C ARG A 61 18.90 13.05 -1.95
N ASP A 62 20.16 13.26 -2.33
CA ASP A 62 21.39 12.50 -1.99
C ASP A 62 21.42 11.00 -2.34
N ILE A 63 20.27 10.32 -2.40
CA ILE A 63 20.16 8.87 -2.58
C ILE A 63 19.11 8.54 -3.65
N ASP A 64 19.41 7.54 -4.47
CA ASP A 64 18.42 6.81 -5.27
C ASP A 64 18.24 5.38 -4.75
N ILE A 65 17.02 4.87 -4.85
CA ILE A 65 16.72 3.44 -4.68
C ILE A 65 16.63 2.80 -6.06
N ILE A 66 17.36 1.70 -6.25
CA ILE A 66 17.31 0.88 -7.47
C ILE A 66 16.69 -0.47 -7.12
N LEU A 67 15.61 -0.83 -7.81
CA LEU A 67 14.96 -2.13 -7.73
C LEU A 67 15.52 -3.07 -8.81
N GLU A 68 15.84 -4.31 -8.44
CA GLU A 68 16.38 -5.32 -9.35
C GLU A 68 15.28 -6.32 -9.73
N LYS A 69 14.69 -6.17 -10.93
CA LYS A 69 13.59 -7.02 -11.42
C LYS A 69 13.99 -7.73 -12.70
N ASP A 70 13.92 -9.06 -12.72
CA ASP A 70 14.18 -9.87 -13.92
C ASP A 70 15.55 -9.58 -14.60
N GLY A 71 16.56 -9.23 -13.79
CA GLY A 71 17.90 -8.86 -14.27
C GLY A 71 18.01 -7.43 -14.81
N LEU A 72 16.97 -6.61 -14.63
CA LEU A 72 16.94 -5.19 -14.97
C LEU A 72 17.00 -4.34 -13.69
N ASP A 73 17.74 -3.25 -13.78
CA ASP A 73 17.75 -2.19 -12.77
C ASP A 73 16.68 -1.15 -13.09
N ILE A 74 15.80 -0.89 -12.13
CA ILE A 74 14.72 0.09 -12.22
C ILE A 74 14.94 1.12 -11.13
N VAL A 75 15.26 2.37 -11.52
CA VAL A 75 15.40 3.48 -10.57
C VAL A 75 14.02 3.94 -10.13
N VAL A 76 13.79 4.06 -8.83
CA VAL A 76 12.56 4.63 -8.29
C VAL A 76 12.48 6.11 -8.72
N PRO A 77 11.39 6.56 -9.37
CA PRO A 77 11.34 7.85 -10.04
C PRO A 77 11.03 9.01 -9.08
N TYR A 78 11.91 9.23 -8.10
CA TYR A 78 11.82 10.36 -7.18
C TYR A 78 12.04 11.70 -7.90
N ALA A 79 11.50 12.77 -7.30
CA ALA A 79 11.84 14.15 -7.68
C ALA A 79 13.31 14.46 -7.35
N ASP A 80 13.86 15.55 -7.89
CA ASP A 80 15.28 15.90 -7.67
C ASP A 80 15.58 16.36 -6.25
N GLU A 81 14.57 16.89 -5.57
CA GLU A 81 14.62 17.51 -4.26
C GLU A 81 14.62 16.48 -3.11
N CYS A 82 13.75 15.48 -3.17
CA CYS A 82 13.62 14.48 -2.09
C CYS A 82 13.05 13.14 -2.57
N THR A 83 13.31 12.11 -1.75
CA THR A 83 12.57 10.85 -1.78
C THR A 83 11.19 11.00 -1.13
N ASP A 84 10.26 10.11 -1.46
CA ASP A 84 8.95 10.11 -0.80
C ASP A 84 8.29 8.73 -0.74
N ARG A 85 7.42 8.56 0.26
CA ARG A 85 6.72 7.30 0.53
C ARG A 85 5.74 6.92 -0.55
N ASP A 86 5.04 7.89 -1.16
CA ASP A 86 4.03 7.59 -2.17
C ASP A 86 4.69 7.01 -3.42
N THR A 87 5.75 7.65 -3.92
CA THR A 87 6.55 7.16 -5.05
C THR A 87 7.17 5.80 -4.78
N THR A 88 7.64 5.57 -3.55
CA THR A 88 8.17 4.27 -3.13
C THR A 88 7.11 3.18 -3.18
N ILE A 89 5.95 3.39 -2.55
CA ILE A 89 4.86 2.40 -2.51
C ILE A 89 4.31 2.12 -3.92
N ARG A 90 4.18 3.14 -4.78
CA ARG A 90 3.78 2.95 -6.18
C ARG A 90 4.81 2.11 -6.95
N SER A 91 6.09 2.38 -6.78
CA SER A 91 7.17 1.63 -7.43
C SER A 91 7.25 0.19 -6.95
N ILE A 92 7.01 -0.06 -5.66
CA ILE A 92 6.88 -1.41 -5.11
C ILE A 92 5.66 -2.13 -5.73
N GLN A 93 4.51 -1.47 -5.83
CA GLN A 93 3.33 -2.05 -6.48
C GLN A 93 3.62 -2.42 -7.94
N GLU A 94 4.30 -1.56 -8.70
CA GLU A 94 4.70 -1.85 -10.08
C GLU A 94 5.70 -3.02 -10.17
N TYR A 95 6.66 -3.07 -9.23
CA TYR A 95 7.60 -4.18 -9.13
C TYR A 95 6.89 -5.52 -8.90
N LEU A 96 5.89 -5.55 -8.02
CA LEU A 96 5.19 -6.77 -7.64
C LEU A 96 4.08 -7.21 -8.61
N TYR A 97 3.60 -6.30 -9.45
CA TYR A 97 2.61 -6.59 -10.46
C TYR A 97 3.20 -7.48 -11.60
N PRO A 98 2.44 -8.45 -12.14
CA PRO A 98 1.03 -8.77 -11.88
C PRO A 98 0.77 -9.80 -10.77
N LYS A 99 1.82 -10.34 -10.14
CA LYS A 99 1.67 -11.46 -9.20
C LYS A 99 1.00 -11.04 -7.89
N TYR A 100 1.35 -9.87 -7.36
CA TYR A 100 0.77 -9.32 -6.14
C TYR A 100 0.14 -7.95 -6.35
N GLN A 101 -0.79 -7.62 -5.45
CA GLN A 101 -1.33 -6.29 -5.26
C GLN A 101 -1.16 -5.88 -3.80
N ILE A 102 -0.67 -4.66 -3.62
CA ILE A 102 -0.76 -3.87 -2.41
C ILE A 102 -2.07 -3.08 -2.49
N ARG A 103 -2.82 -3.08 -1.40
CA ARG A 103 -4.01 -2.25 -1.24
C ARG A 103 -3.92 -1.45 0.05
N TRP A 104 -4.30 -0.18 -0.02
CA TRP A 104 -4.36 0.70 1.14
C TRP A 104 -5.59 0.34 1.98
N TYR A 105 -5.37 -0.01 3.25
CA TYR A 105 -6.45 -0.22 4.20
C TYR A 105 -7.01 1.15 4.62
N MET A 106 -8.18 1.47 4.08
CA MET A 106 -8.74 2.81 4.08
C MET A 106 -9.21 3.30 5.44
N ASP A 107 -9.33 2.42 6.44
CA ASP A 107 -9.60 2.83 7.82
C ASP A 107 -8.42 3.56 8.46
N SER A 108 -7.23 3.51 7.84
CA SER A 108 -6.06 4.33 8.21
C SER A 108 -6.02 5.70 7.52
N LEU A 109 -6.98 6.03 6.65
CA LEU A 109 -7.03 7.31 5.92
C LEU A 109 -6.96 8.51 6.89
N GLY A 110 -6.06 9.45 6.60
CA GLY A 110 -5.89 10.67 7.39
C GLY A 110 -5.05 10.50 8.66
N SER A 111 -4.51 9.30 8.91
CA SER A 111 -3.56 9.03 9.98
C SER A 111 -2.13 9.40 9.58
N ASP A 112 -1.30 9.74 10.57
CA ASP A 112 0.16 9.89 10.45
C ASP A 112 0.86 8.55 10.11
N THR A 113 0.21 7.43 10.42
CA THR A 113 0.66 6.08 10.07
C THR A 113 -0.41 5.38 9.24
N LEU A 114 -0.09 5.01 8.01
CA LEU A 114 -1.00 4.34 7.08
C LEU A 114 -0.78 2.83 7.07
N ALA A 115 -1.86 2.06 6.88
CA ALA A 115 -1.83 0.61 6.84
C ALA A 115 -2.06 0.07 5.43
N PHE A 116 -1.27 -0.91 5.02
CA PHE A 116 -1.39 -1.56 3.72
C PHE A 116 -1.52 -3.06 3.86
N CYS A 117 -2.18 -3.71 2.91
CA CYS A 117 -2.24 -5.16 2.82
C CYS A 117 -1.67 -5.62 1.48
N ILE A 118 -0.82 -6.64 1.50
CA ILE A 118 -0.25 -7.26 0.31
C ILE A 118 -0.78 -8.69 0.15
N GLY A 119 -1.19 -9.03 -1.07
CA GLY A 119 -1.73 -10.34 -1.38
C GLY A 119 -1.57 -10.68 -2.85
N GLN A 120 -1.66 -11.97 -3.19
CA GLN A 120 -1.67 -12.38 -4.60
C GLN A 120 -2.89 -11.79 -5.31
N THR A 121 -2.71 -11.38 -6.56
CA THR A 121 -3.78 -10.82 -7.39
C THR A 121 -4.98 -11.78 -7.52
N SER A 122 -4.73 -13.10 -7.55
CA SER A 122 -5.78 -14.12 -7.54
C SER A 122 -6.64 -14.07 -6.29
N ASN A 123 -6.02 -13.94 -5.11
CA ASN A 123 -6.75 -13.91 -3.83
C ASN A 123 -7.60 -12.63 -3.72
N TRP A 124 -7.10 -11.50 -4.21
CA TRP A 124 -7.90 -10.28 -4.29
C TRP A 124 -9.10 -10.45 -5.21
N LYS A 125 -8.92 -11.08 -6.37
CA LYS A 125 -10.02 -11.36 -7.30
C LYS A 125 -11.07 -12.30 -6.69
N GLU A 126 -10.66 -13.28 -5.90
CA GLU A 126 -11.58 -14.14 -5.15
C GLU A 126 -12.40 -13.33 -4.13
N LEU A 127 -11.76 -12.45 -3.37
CA LEU A 127 -12.48 -11.54 -2.45
C LEU A 127 -13.46 -10.63 -3.20
N GLU A 128 -13.07 -10.08 -4.35
CA GLU A 128 -13.96 -9.24 -5.17
C GLU A 128 -15.16 -10.03 -5.73
N ASN A 129 -14.98 -11.33 -6.01
CA ASN A 129 -16.09 -12.20 -6.42
C ASN A 129 -17.01 -12.55 -5.24
N ASP A 130 -16.44 -12.78 -4.06
CA ASP A 130 -17.18 -13.19 -2.85
C ASP A 130 -17.98 -12.04 -2.22
N PHE A 131 -17.40 -10.84 -2.14
CA PHE A 131 -17.98 -9.68 -1.43
C PHE A 131 -18.39 -8.53 -2.35
N GLY A 132 -18.03 -8.59 -3.64
CA GLY A 132 -18.25 -7.50 -4.59
C GLY A 132 -17.07 -6.52 -4.63
N LYS A 133 -16.66 -6.16 -5.85
CA LYS A 133 -15.50 -5.31 -6.10
C LYS A 133 -15.57 -3.94 -5.42
N GLU A 134 -16.74 -3.30 -5.40
CA GLU A 134 -16.90 -1.98 -4.80
C GLU A 134 -16.74 -2.01 -3.28
N PHE A 135 -17.30 -3.02 -2.62
CA PHE A 135 -17.17 -3.24 -1.18
C PHE A 135 -15.72 -3.56 -0.78
N VAL A 136 -15.04 -4.44 -1.52
CA VAL A 136 -13.62 -4.72 -1.26
C VAL A 136 -12.78 -3.45 -1.44
N ASN A 137 -13.02 -2.67 -2.50
CA ASN A 137 -12.29 -1.42 -2.75
C ASN A 137 -12.63 -0.31 -1.75
N TYR A 138 -13.81 -0.36 -1.11
CA TYR A 138 -14.17 0.56 -0.05
C TYR A 138 -13.24 0.38 1.16
N TYR A 139 -12.90 -0.84 1.56
CA TYR A 139 -11.96 -1.08 2.66
C TYR A 139 -10.50 -1.14 2.23
N PHE A 140 -10.23 -1.65 1.03
CA PHE A 140 -8.89 -1.90 0.50
C PHE A 140 -8.73 -1.25 -0.87
N SER A 141 -8.32 0.01 -0.88
CA SER A 141 -8.17 0.79 -2.11
C SER A 141 -6.95 0.32 -2.92
N ILE A 142 -7.11 0.23 -4.24
CA ILE A 142 -6.04 -0.18 -5.16
C ILE A 142 -5.03 0.95 -5.30
N ILE A 143 -3.75 0.62 -5.20
CA ILE A 143 -2.65 1.54 -5.52
C ILE A 143 -2.50 1.65 -7.04
N LYS A 144 -2.61 2.87 -7.54
CA LYS A 144 -2.44 3.26 -8.95
C LYS A 144 -1.19 4.11 -9.10
N SER A 145 -0.76 4.33 -10.34
CA SER A 145 0.39 5.19 -10.68
C SER A 145 0.21 6.65 -10.24
N ASP A 146 -1.02 7.10 -10.03
CA ASP A 146 -1.39 8.45 -9.57
C ASP A 146 -1.94 8.46 -8.13
N SER A 147 -1.82 7.36 -7.39
CA SER A 147 -2.24 7.33 -5.99
C SER A 147 -1.42 8.30 -5.14
N VAL A 148 -2.12 9.16 -4.43
CA VAL A 148 -1.61 10.04 -3.37
C VAL A 148 -2.09 9.50 -2.03
N MET A 149 -1.18 9.26 -1.09
CA MET A 149 -1.47 8.62 0.20
C MET A 149 -0.97 9.49 1.35
N PHE A 150 0.35 9.63 1.51
CA PHE A 150 0.98 10.48 2.52
C PHE A 150 0.98 11.96 2.14
N ASN A 151 1.03 12.27 0.84
CA ASN A 151 1.11 13.66 0.36
C ASN A 151 -0.27 14.30 0.12
N MET A 152 -1.35 13.65 0.57
CA MET A 152 -2.70 14.16 0.42
C MET A 152 -2.91 15.36 1.35
N ASN A 153 -3.46 16.46 0.83
CA ASN A 153 -3.74 17.63 1.66
C ASN A 153 -5.00 17.40 2.53
N ILE A 154 -5.15 18.21 3.58
CA ILE A 154 -6.24 18.07 4.56
C ILE A 154 -7.61 18.21 3.91
N ASP A 155 -7.78 19.11 2.93
CA ASP A 155 -9.07 19.32 2.28
C ASP A 155 -9.48 18.09 1.47
N ASP A 156 -8.54 17.48 0.75
CA ASP A 156 -8.75 16.24 -0.01
C ASP A 156 -9.04 15.06 0.92
N ILE A 157 -8.31 14.93 2.05
CA ILE A 157 -8.58 13.92 3.08
C ILE A 157 -10.01 14.08 3.60
N MET A 158 -10.40 15.31 3.98
CA MET A 158 -11.73 15.59 4.52
C MET A 158 -12.85 15.33 3.50
N ASN A 159 -12.62 15.65 2.24
CA ASN A 159 -13.56 15.34 1.16
C ASN A 159 -13.70 13.83 0.97
N LEU A 160 -12.58 13.10 0.94
CA LEU A 160 -12.58 11.64 0.79
C LEU A 160 -13.25 10.95 1.98
N ILE A 161 -13.03 11.39 3.22
CA ILE A 161 -13.73 10.87 4.39
C ILE A 161 -15.25 11.07 4.26
N LYS A 162 -15.70 12.28 3.89
CA LYS A 162 -17.13 12.55 3.69
C LYS A 162 -17.75 11.68 2.59
N GLU A 163 -17.06 11.52 1.46
CA GLU A 163 -17.49 10.65 0.37
C GLU A 163 -17.64 9.20 0.84
N ARG A 164 -16.70 8.72 1.65
CA ARG A 164 -16.74 7.37 2.22
C ARG A 164 -17.88 7.21 3.22
N ASP A 165 -18.08 8.16 4.12
CA ASP A 165 -19.19 8.11 5.09
C ASP A 165 -20.54 8.03 4.38
N MET A 166 -20.73 8.78 3.28
CA MET A 166 -21.95 8.71 2.48
C MET A 166 -22.12 7.33 1.82
N ARG A 167 -21.04 6.73 1.31
CA ARG A 167 -21.06 5.40 0.67
C ARG A 167 -21.18 4.26 1.67
N SER A 168 -20.78 4.44 2.93
CA SER A 168 -20.91 3.42 3.97
C SER A 168 -22.35 2.97 4.19
N ILE A 169 -23.34 3.79 3.83
CA ILE A 169 -24.78 3.50 3.92
C ILE A 169 -25.20 2.43 2.87
N GLU A 170 -24.40 2.27 1.81
CA GLU A 170 -24.63 1.29 0.74
C GLU A 170 -24.07 -0.10 1.09
N PHE A 171 -23.37 -0.24 2.22
CA PHE A 171 -22.60 -1.42 2.62
C PHE A 171 -22.96 -1.98 3.99
#